data_AF-A0A0G0YNR0-F1
#
_entry.id   AF-A0A0G0YNR0-F1
#
_cell.length_a   1.000
_cell.length_b   1.000
_cell.length_c   1.000
_cell.angle_alpha   90.00
_cell.angle_beta   90.00
_cell.angle_gamma   90.00
#
_symmetry.space_group_name_H-M   'P 1'
#
loop_
_entity.id
_entity.type
_entity.pdbx_description
1 polymer ?
#
loop_
_entity_poly.entity_id
_entity_poly.type
_entity_poly.pdbx_seq_one_letter_code
_entity_poly.pdbx_strand_id
1 'polypeptide(L)'
;MAQQLRVDTNALNGFSVTVFADQTLTSGNGATINPFVNGPDAGGIASSTLWDGPTPVLGSIDTYGHWGLTSDDNVVSSSTVPSLWGNAQAAYVGNFINNPVEVFYHPLPALQSGGMGVGTTTVAYKVEISNLQEAAKDYTATLTYIATPVF
;
A
#
# COMPACT_ATOMS: atom_id res chain seq x y z
N MET A 1 -8.68 -1.54 -6.43
CA MET A 1 -9.29 -0.24 -6.05
C MET A 1 -8.20 0.82 -6.13
N ALA A 2 -8.53 2.05 -6.54
CA ALA A 2 -7.54 3.12 -6.64
C ALA A 2 -8.15 4.46 -6.27
N GLN A 3 -7.31 5.36 -5.78
CA GLN A 3 -7.66 6.73 -5.43
C GLN A 3 -6.57 7.68 -5.86
N GLN A 4 -6.97 8.87 -6.32
CA GLN A 4 -6.02 9.93 -6.62
C GLN A 4 -5.85 10.81 -5.38
N LEU A 5 -4.59 11.07 -5.02
CA LEU A 5 -4.22 12.06 -4.03
C LEU A 5 -3.86 13.38 -4.73
N ARG A 6 -4.17 14.49 -4.05
CA ARG A 6 -3.80 15.85 -4.46
C ARG A 6 -3.22 16.58 -3.27
N VAL A 7 -2.09 17.25 -3.47
CA VAL A 7 -1.47 18.11 -2.46
C VAL A 7 -1.17 19.48 -3.06
N ASP A 8 -1.57 20.53 -2.35
CA ASP A 8 -1.19 21.92 -2.60
C ASP A 8 -0.51 22.44 -1.31
N THR A 9 0.76 22.82 -1.38
CA THR A 9 1.55 23.25 -0.21
C THR A 9 2.58 24.32 -0.57
N ASN A 10 2.80 25.24 0.37
CA ASN A 10 3.87 26.24 0.31
C ASN A 10 5.07 25.90 1.22
N ALA A 11 5.11 24.70 1.79
CA ALA A 11 6.17 24.25 2.65
C ALA A 11 7.52 24.18 1.90
N LEU A 12 8.57 24.78 2.47
CA LEU A 12 9.84 25.03 1.77
C LEU A 12 10.52 23.73 1.32
N ASN A 13 10.43 22.68 2.12
CA ASN A 13 10.99 21.36 1.84
C ASN A 13 9.90 20.36 1.39
N GLY A 14 8.74 20.87 0.96
CA GLY A 14 7.65 20.11 0.37
C GLY A 14 6.84 19.28 1.36
N PHE A 15 6.59 18.00 1.05
CA PHE A 15 5.70 17.14 1.83
C PHE A 15 6.00 15.64 1.67
N SER A 16 5.50 14.86 2.61
CA SER A 16 5.40 13.39 2.52
C SER A 16 4.00 12.94 2.96
N VAL A 17 3.40 12.02 2.20
CA VAL A 17 2.15 11.34 2.56
C VAL A 17 2.46 9.88 2.82
N THR A 18 2.06 9.41 3.99
CA THR A 18 2.12 7.99 4.36
C THR A 18 0.73 7.40 4.48
N VAL A 19 0.64 6.08 4.30
CA VAL A 19 -0.57 5.30 4.54
C VAL A 19 -0.27 4.02 5.33
N PHE A 20 -1.19 3.62 6.20
CA PHE A 20 -1.20 2.30 6.82
C PHE A 20 -2.64 1.80 6.98
N ALA A 21 -2.79 0.49 7.12
CA ALA A 21 -4.04 -0.14 7.54
C ALA A 21 -4.00 -0.46 9.05
N ASP A 22 -5.13 -0.36 9.73
CA ASP A 22 -5.29 -0.75 11.14
C ASP A 22 -5.20 -2.28 11.37
N GLN A 23 -5.72 -3.05 10.42
CA GLN A 23 -5.74 -4.50 10.42
C GLN A 23 -5.59 -5.04 9.00
N THR A 24 -5.31 -6.35 8.90
CA THR A 24 -5.50 -7.02 7.60
C THR A 24 -6.99 -7.04 7.25
N LEU A 25 -7.32 -7.22 5.97
CA LEU A 25 -8.70 -7.41 5.53
C LEU A 25 -9.32 -8.58 6.31
N THR A 26 -10.24 -8.27 7.22
CA THR A 26 -10.83 -9.23 8.17
C THR A 26 -12.34 -9.24 8.03
N SER A 27 -12.92 -10.43 8.06
CA SER A 27 -14.36 -10.63 7.96
C SER A 27 -15.04 -10.77 9.33
N GLY A 28 -16.36 -10.70 9.36
CA GLY A 28 -17.14 -10.81 10.60
C GLY A 28 -17.05 -12.17 11.31
N ASN A 29 -16.58 -13.23 10.64
CA ASN A 29 -16.34 -14.55 11.24
C ASN A 29 -14.86 -14.82 11.55
N GLY A 30 -13.98 -13.83 11.36
CA GLY A 30 -12.55 -13.92 11.64
C GLY A 30 -11.69 -14.46 10.51
N ALA A 31 -12.25 -14.81 9.34
CA ALA A 31 -11.42 -15.11 8.17
C ALA A 31 -10.69 -13.85 7.69
N THR A 32 -9.46 -14.00 7.20
CA THR A 32 -8.58 -12.90 6.81
C THR A 32 -8.09 -13.05 5.38
N ILE A 33 -7.87 -11.94 4.68
CA ILE A 33 -7.07 -11.92 3.45
C ILE A 33 -5.70 -11.34 3.83
N ASN A 34 -4.64 -12.11 3.61
CA ASN A 34 -3.32 -11.78 4.13
C ASN A 34 -2.61 -10.68 3.33
N PRO A 35 -1.65 -9.96 3.91
CA PRO A 35 -0.90 -8.98 3.15
C PRO A 35 0.00 -9.61 2.06
N PHE A 36 0.30 -8.83 1.02
CA PHE A 36 1.02 -9.27 -0.18
C PHE A 36 2.41 -9.83 0.14
N VAL A 37 2.70 -11.02 -0.43
CA VAL A 37 3.95 -11.78 -0.26
C VAL A 37 4.39 -11.82 1.21
N ASN A 38 3.65 -12.58 2.03
CA ASN A 38 4.04 -13.28 3.27
C ASN A 38 2.81 -13.41 4.19
N GLY A 39 2.26 -14.64 4.30
CA GLY A 39 1.01 -15.05 4.99
C GLY A 39 0.88 -14.67 6.49
N PRO A 40 0.00 -15.33 7.25
CA PRO A 40 -0.70 -14.73 8.39
C PRO A 40 0.22 -14.24 9.53
N ASP A 41 1.47 -14.74 9.59
CA ASP A 41 2.42 -14.50 10.66
C ASP A 41 3.64 -13.63 10.26
N ALA A 42 3.79 -13.29 8.97
CA ALA A 42 5.03 -12.70 8.46
C ALA A 42 4.90 -11.24 8.00
N GLY A 43 3.74 -10.61 8.24
CA GLY A 43 3.56 -9.16 8.16
C GLY A 43 3.68 -8.58 6.75
N GLY A 44 3.63 -9.39 5.69
CA GLY A 44 3.80 -8.94 4.30
C GLY A 44 5.24 -8.53 3.93
N ILE A 45 5.49 -8.34 2.63
CA ILE A 45 6.80 -7.91 2.15
C ILE A 45 7.03 -6.41 2.39
N ALA A 46 8.20 -6.06 2.94
CA ALA A 46 8.58 -4.66 3.20
C ALA A 46 9.24 -3.98 1.99
N SER A 47 9.94 -4.75 1.17
CA SER A 47 10.55 -4.29 -0.09
C SER A 47 9.56 -4.52 -1.23
N SER A 48 9.34 -3.51 -2.07
CA SER A 48 8.40 -3.68 -3.17
C SER A 48 8.86 -4.75 -4.16
N THR A 49 7.91 -5.49 -4.74
CA THR A 49 8.14 -6.41 -5.87
C THR A 49 6.98 -6.33 -6.86
N LEU A 50 7.16 -6.90 -8.05
CA LEU A 50 6.03 -7.15 -8.94
C LEU A 50 4.99 -8.03 -8.25
N TRP A 51 3.73 -7.87 -8.65
CA TRP A 51 2.65 -8.70 -8.15
C TRP A 51 2.88 -10.17 -8.49
N ASP A 52 2.98 -11.00 -7.46
CA ASP A 52 2.99 -12.46 -7.54
C ASP A 52 1.70 -12.97 -6.89
N GLY A 53 0.86 -13.69 -7.63
CA GLY A 53 -0.47 -14.07 -7.16
C GLY A 53 -0.47 -15.16 -6.08
N PRO A 54 -1.61 -15.41 -5.39
CA PRO A 54 -1.69 -16.46 -4.38
C PRO A 54 -1.50 -17.86 -5.00
N THR A 55 -0.68 -18.70 -4.36
CA THR A 55 -0.48 -20.11 -4.74
C THR A 55 -1.16 -21.02 -3.71
N PRO A 56 -2.44 -21.39 -3.90
CA PRO A 56 -3.22 -22.04 -2.86
C PRO A 56 -2.77 -23.47 -2.56
N VAL A 57 -2.61 -23.80 -1.28
CA VAL A 57 -2.29 -25.13 -0.76
C VAL A 57 -3.42 -25.58 0.15
N LEU A 58 -4.09 -26.68 -0.22
CA LEU A 58 -5.24 -27.18 0.52
C LEU A 58 -4.92 -27.41 2.01
N GLY A 59 -5.72 -26.82 2.88
CA GLY A 59 -5.53 -26.88 4.34
C GLY A 59 -4.62 -25.79 4.90
N SER A 60 -3.99 -24.98 4.04
CA SER A 60 -3.24 -23.78 4.42
C SER A 60 -4.00 -22.56 3.91
N ILE A 61 -4.99 -22.15 4.71
CA ILE A 61 -5.92 -21.06 4.36
C ILE A 61 -5.18 -19.80 3.93
N ASP A 62 -4.03 -19.53 4.52
CA ASP A 62 -3.27 -18.30 4.29
C ASP A 62 -2.67 -18.12 2.90
N THR A 63 -2.68 -19.19 2.12
CA THR A 63 -2.23 -19.19 0.72
C THR A 63 -3.38 -18.87 -0.24
N TYR A 64 -4.61 -18.73 0.26
CA TYR A 64 -5.80 -18.63 -0.57
C TYR A 64 -6.02 -17.23 -1.11
N GLY A 65 -5.43 -16.19 -0.53
CA GLY A 65 -5.53 -14.83 -1.04
C GLY A 65 -4.53 -13.87 -0.42
N HIS A 66 -4.31 -12.76 -1.10
CA HIS A 66 -3.60 -11.64 -0.50
C HIS A 66 -4.01 -10.27 -1.05
N TRP A 67 -3.53 -9.21 -0.39
CA TRP A 67 -3.72 -7.84 -0.83
C TRP A 67 -2.47 -6.97 -0.62
N GLY A 68 -2.21 -6.07 -1.57
CA GLY A 68 -1.02 -5.24 -1.59
C GLY A 68 -1.32 -3.79 -1.91
N LEU A 69 -0.42 -2.92 -1.46
CA LEU A 69 -0.43 -1.47 -1.67
C LEU A 69 0.57 -1.10 -2.79
N THR A 70 0.19 -0.17 -3.66
CA THR A 70 1.07 0.42 -4.68
C THR A 70 0.78 1.91 -4.87
N SER A 71 1.73 2.65 -5.44
CA SER A 71 1.61 4.05 -5.83
C SER A 71 2.26 4.27 -7.20
N ASP A 72 1.75 5.23 -7.97
CA ASP A 72 2.37 5.68 -9.23
C ASP A 72 3.32 6.86 -9.05
N ASP A 73 3.48 7.37 -7.83
CA ASP A 73 4.49 8.38 -7.53
C ASP A 73 5.86 7.82 -7.94
N ASN A 74 6.69 8.68 -8.51
CA ASN A 74 8.03 8.34 -8.99
C ASN A 74 9.13 9.13 -8.25
N VAL A 75 8.75 9.94 -7.26
CA VAL A 75 9.67 10.73 -6.46
C VAL A 75 9.89 10.04 -5.12
N VAL A 76 11.14 9.71 -4.83
CA VAL A 76 11.54 8.87 -3.70
C VAL A 76 12.05 9.73 -2.55
N SER A 77 11.53 9.56 -1.33
CA SER A 77 12.28 10.00 -0.13
C SER A 77 13.35 8.96 0.21
N SER A 78 14.53 9.41 0.64
CA SER A 78 15.68 8.52 0.83
C SER A 78 15.64 7.65 2.10
N SER A 79 14.50 7.51 2.81
CA SER A 79 14.52 7.02 4.20
C SER A 79 13.35 6.18 4.71
N THR A 80 12.34 5.82 3.92
CA THR A 80 11.18 5.03 4.43
C THR A 80 11.27 3.54 4.15
N VAL A 81 11.03 2.73 5.19
CA VAL A 81 10.79 1.28 5.13
C VAL A 81 9.52 1.00 5.96
N PRO A 82 8.50 0.31 5.42
CA PRO A 82 8.41 -0.30 4.08
C PRO A 82 8.46 0.71 2.95
N SER A 83 8.98 0.26 1.80
CA SER A 83 9.29 1.13 0.67
C SER A 83 8.63 0.63 -0.60
N LEU A 84 7.86 1.51 -1.25
CA LEU A 84 7.38 1.28 -2.62
C LEU A 84 8.52 1.45 -3.65
N TRP A 85 9.62 2.06 -3.22
CA TRP A 85 10.74 2.47 -4.06
C TRP A 85 11.72 1.32 -4.32
N GLY A 86 12.35 1.32 -5.50
CA GLY A 86 13.35 0.31 -5.89
C GLY A 86 12.99 -0.55 -7.11
N ASN A 87 11.79 -0.40 -7.68
CA ASN A 87 11.40 -1.03 -8.93
C ASN A 87 10.99 0.01 -9.98
N ALA A 88 11.45 -0.13 -11.22
CA ALA A 88 11.09 0.75 -12.34
C ALA A 88 9.66 0.52 -12.89
N GLN A 89 8.85 -0.27 -12.19
CA GLN A 89 7.53 -0.76 -12.59
C GLN A 89 6.58 -0.70 -11.39
N ALA A 90 5.27 -0.81 -11.64
CA ALA A 90 4.25 -0.86 -10.59
C ALA A 90 4.51 -2.03 -9.63
N ALA A 91 5.08 -1.70 -8.47
CA ALA A 91 5.48 -2.64 -7.46
C ALA A 91 4.58 -2.53 -6.23
N TYR A 92 4.47 -3.62 -5.50
CA TYR A 92 3.57 -3.78 -4.37
C TYR A 92 4.34 -4.09 -3.11
N VAL A 93 3.89 -3.52 -1.99
CA VAL A 93 4.30 -3.92 -0.64
C VAL A 93 3.12 -4.59 0.07
N GLY A 94 3.45 -5.50 0.98
CA GLY A 94 2.48 -6.13 1.88
C GLY A 94 2.57 -5.61 3.31
N ASN A 95 3.73 -5.08 3.71
CA ASN A 95 3.95 -4.69 5.10
C ASN A 95 3.39 -3.31 5.46
N PHE A 96 2.11 -3.05 5.24
CA PHE A 96 1.49 -1.75 5.52
C PHE A 96 0.42 -1.82 6.64
N ILE A 97 0.34 -2.96 7.34
CA ILE A 97 -0.55 -3.12 8.50
C ILE A 97 0.16 -2.60 9.74
N ASN A 98 -0.36 -1.53 10.36
CA ASN A 98 0.27 -0.79 11.48
C ASN A 98 1.68 -0.25 11.18
N ASN A 99 2.12 -0.31 9.92
CA ASN A 99 3.42 0.12 9.44
C ASN A 99 3.21 1.17 8.33
N PRO A 100 3.46 2.47 8.61
CA PRO A 100 3.29 3.52 7.62
C PRO A 100 4.21 3.35 6.41
N VAL A 101 3.64 3.42 5.21
CA VAL A 101 4.34 3.40 3.92
C VAL A 101 4.20 4.76 3.27
N GLU A 102 5.30 5.34 2.84
CA GLU A 102 5.26 6.55 2.01
C GLU A 102 4.72 6.22 0.62
N VAL A 103 3.70 6.97 0.21
CA VAL A 103 3.00 6.79 -1.07
C VAL A 103 3.02 8.03 -1.95
N PHE A 104 3.38 9.18 -1.39
CA PHE A 104 3.51 10.42 -2.13
C PHE A 104 4.55 11.33 -1.49
N TYR A 105 5.56 11.76 -2.24
CA TYR A 105 6.60 12.65 -1.73
C TYR A 105 6.96 13.72 -2.76
N HIS A 106 7.25 14.93 -2.28
CA HIS A 106 7.87 15.96 -3.11
C HIS A 106 8.77 16.87 -2.25
N PRO A 107 10.02 17.17 -2.65
CA PRO A 107 10.98 17.93 -1.84
C PRO A 107 10.85 19.46 -1.94
N LEU A 108 9.86 19.97 -2.65
CA LEU A 108 9.67 21.40 -2.93
C LEU A 108 8.21 21.81 -2.69
N PRO A 109 7.91 23.13 -2.63
CA PRO A 109 6.53 23.60 -2.72
C PRO A 109 5.84 23.01 -3.95
N ALA A 110 4.58 22.61 -3.79
CA ALA A 110 3.85 21.88 -4.81
C ALA A 110 2.44 22.42 -4.98
N LEU A 111 1.95 22.34 -6.21
CA LEU A 111 0.56 22.58 -6.57
C LEU A 111 0.10 21.43 -7.45
N GLN A 112 -1.20 21.13 -7.44
CA GLN A 112 -1.82 20.10 -8.28
C GLN A 112 -1.41 20.21 -9.76
N SER A 113 -1.29 21.44 -10.26
CA SER A 113 -0.90 21.72 -11.66
C SER A 113 0.51 21.22 -12.02
N GLY A 114 1.34 20.85 -11.04
CA GLY A 114 2.63 20.22 -11.25
C GLY A 114 2.55 18.78 -11.77
N GLY A 115 1.38 18.13 -11.68
CA GLY A 115 1.15 16.78 -12.20
C GLY A 115 1.64 15.65 -11.29
N MET A 116 1.83 14.47 -11.89
CA MET A 116 2.23 13.24 -11.20
C MET A 116 3.60 13.40 -10.52
N GLY A 117 3.70 13.02 -9.24
CA GLY A 117 4.93 13.13 -8.44
C GLY A 117 5.29 14.56 -7.99
N VAL A 118 4.42 15.54 -8.26
CA VAL A 118 4.57 16.91 -7.77
C VAL A 118 3.35 17.29 -6.94
N GLY A 119 2.19 17.36 -7.56
CA GLY A 119 0.93 17.75 -6.91
C GLY A 119 -0.14 16.67 -6.90
N THR A 120 0.07 15.57 -7.64
CA THR A 120 -0.83 14.42 -7.68
C THR A 120 -0.10 13.09 -7.69
N THR A 121 -0.76 12.03 -7.22
CA THR A 121 -0.38 10.63 -7.43
C THR A 121 -1.62 9.75 -7.34
N THR A 122 -1.55 8.54 -7.89
CA THR A 122 -2.54 7.48 -7.73
C THR A 122 -2.02 6.43 -6.77
N VAL A 123 -2.76 6.21 -5.68
CA VAL A 123 -2.54 5.11 -4.75
C VAL A 123 -3.56 4.01 -5.04
N ALA A 124 -3.10 2.77 -5.14
CA ALA A 124 -3.97 1.64 -5.44
C ALA A 124 -3.72 0.46 -4.51
N TYR A 125 -4.78 -0.33 -4.35
CA TYR A 125 -4.78 -1.59 -3.65
C TYR A 125 -5.24 -2.68 -4.59
N LYS A 126 -4.50 -3.79 -4.60
CA LYS A 126 -4.88 -5.01 -5.31
C LYS A 126 -5.21 -6.09 -4.29
N VAL A 127 -6.32 -6.79 -4.52
CA VAL A 127 -6.75 -7.95 -3.75
C VAL A 127 -6.92 -9.08 -4.76
N GLU A 128 -6.42 -10.26 -4.44
CA GLU A 128 -6.60 -11.46 -5.25
C GLU A 128 -6.91 -12.64 -4.33
N ILE A 129 -7.96 -13.40 -4.68
CA ILE A 129 -8.42 -14.58 -3.95
C ILE A 129 -8.48 -15.73 -4.94
N SER A 130 -7.90 -16.84 -4.54
CA SER A 130 -7.86 -18.09 -5.29
C SER A 130 -9.19 -18.85 -5.25
N ASN A 131 -9.25 -19.94 -6.00
CA ASN A 131 -10.41 -20.83 -6.05
C ASN A 131 -10.68 -21.59 -4.74
N LEU A 132 -9.70 -21.70 -3.83
CA LEU A 132 -9.92 -22.34 -2.53
C LEU A 132 -10.64 -21.42 -1.52
N GLN A 133 -10.89 -20.16 -1.90
CA GLN A 133 -11.67 -19.10 -1.24
C GLN A 133 -11.50 -18.98 0.28
N GLU A 134 -11.18 -17.77 0.72
CA GLU A 134 -11.31 -17.41 2.13
C GLU A 134 -12.78 -17.53 2.57
N ALA A 135 -13.01 -18.01 3.79
CA ALA A 135 -14.34 -18.48 4.23
C ALA A 135 -15.32 -17.34 4.64
N ALA A 136 -15.39 -16.25 3.88
CA ALA A 136 -16.38 -15.17 4.08
C ALA A 136 -16.69 -14.40 2.79
N LYS A 137 -17.70 -13.53 2.86
CA LYS A 137 -18.15 -12.70 1.72
C LYS A 137 -17.67 -11.25 1.82
N ASP A 138 -17.54 -10.74 3.03
CA ASP A 138 -17.23 -9.34 3.30
C ASP A 138 -15.99 -9.25 4.20
N TYR A 139 -15.05 -8.40 3.81
CA TYR A 139 -13.80 -8.13 4.54
C TYR A 139 -13.62 -6.63 4.68
N THR A 140 -13.15 -6.18 5.83
CA THR A 140 -12.94 -4.76 6.12
C THR A 140 -11.55 -4.50 6.70
N ALA A 141 -11.03 -3.32 6.38
CA ALA A 141 -9.86 -2.69 6.98
C ALA A 141 -10.01 -1.18 6.81
N THR A 142 -9.41 -0.40 7.72
CA THR A 142 -9.41 1.07 7.68
C THR A 142 -8.04 1.54 7.24
N LEU A 143 -8.00 2.35 6.18
CA LEU A 143 -6.78 2.99 5.70
C LEU A 143 -6.67 4.41 6.26
N THR A 144 -5.54 4.71 6.89
CA THR A 144 -5.24 6.05 7.44
C THR A 144 -4.14 6.70 6.63
N TYR A 145 -4.42 7.88 6.08
CA TYR A 145 -3.45 8.70 5.37
C TYR A 145 -2.97 9.86 6.26
N ILE A 146 -1.66 10.09 6.30
CA ILE A 146 -1.04 11.19 7.04
C ILE A 146 -0.24 12.05 6.07
N ALA A 147 -0.68 13.29 5.84
CA ALA A 147 0.05 14.27 5.04
C ALA A 147 0.88 15.17 5.96
N THR A 148 2.20 15.15 5.78
CA THR A 148 3.16 15.87 6.60
C THR A 148 3.89 16.92 5.76
N PRO A 149 3.67 18.23 5.99
CA PRO A 149 4.49 19.28 5.39
C PRO A 149 5.90 19.27 5.98
N VAL A 150 6.90 19.61 5.18
CA VAL A 150 8.31 19.68 5.58
C VAL A 150 8.83 21.10 5.36
N PHE A 151 9.40 21.72 6.40
CA PHE A 151 9.87 23.11 6.39
C PHE A 151 11.37 23.22 6.54
#